data_AF-A0A6P0XKM0-F1
#
_entry.id   AF-A0A6P0XKM0-F1
#
_cell.length_a   1.000
_cell.length_b   1.000
_cell.length_c   1.000
_cell.angle_alpha   90.00
_cell.angle_beta   90.00
_cell.angle_gamma   90.00
#
_symmetry.space_group_name_H-M   'P 1'
#
loop_
_entity.id
_entity.type
_entity.pdbx_description
1 polymer ?
#
loop_
_entity_poly.entity_id
_entity_poly.type
_entity_poly.pdbx_seq_one_letter_code
_entity_poly.pdbx_strand_id
1 'polypeptide(L)'
;GIYETIEPKIVFAKNVRQVLNYVATGNVDAGIVYRTDTNASNAVKIVANAPDDSHTPVVYPIAVIKDSKNIEAAKQLEEFMFTPEAKAVFEKYGFITLEKKE
;
A
#
# COMPACT_ATOMS: atom_id res chain seq x y z
N GLY A 1 -15.61 7.15 -17.80
CA GLY A 1 -15.14 7.51 -16.44
C GLY A 1 -14.89 9.01 -16.38
N ILE A 2 -14.31 9.53 -15.30
CA ILE A 2 -14.04 10.98 -15.13
C ILE A 2 -12.61 11.42 -15.47
N TYR A 3 -11.76 10.49 -15.92
CA TYR A 3 -10.31 10.69 -16.08
C TYR A 3 -9.97 11.95 -16.90
N GLU A 4 -10.52 12.07 -18.11
CA GLU A 4 -10.29 13.21 -19.02
C GLU A 4 -10.68 14.56 -18.39
N THR A 5 -11.67 14.57 -17.50
CA THR A 5 -12.11 15.77 -16.79
C THR A 5 -11.15 16.18 -15.67
N ILE A 6 -10.49 15.21 -15.02
CA ILE A 6 -9.61 15.46 -13.88
C ILE A 6 -8.13 15.54 -14.27
N GLU A 7 -7.73 15.00 -15.42
CA GLU A 7 -6.35 14.97 -15.92
C GLU A 7 -5.59 16.30 -15.74
N PRO A 8 -6.12 17.48 -16.15
CA PRO A 8 -5.40 18.75 -15.98
C PRO A 8 -5.24 19.22 -14.52
N LYS A 9 -5.91 18.55 -13.57
CA LYS A 9 -5.89 18.85 -12.13
C LYS A 9 -5.04 17.84 -11.33
N ILE A 10 -4.52 16.79 -11.98
CA ILE A 10 -3.76 15.75 -11.28
C ILE A 10 -2.37 16.29 -10.91
N VAL A 11 -2.03 16.20 -9.63
CA VAL A 11 -0.67 16.42 -9.13
C VAL A 11 -0.04 15.06 -8.82
N PHE A 12 0.92 14.66 -9.64
CA PHE A 12 1.64 13.40 -9.43
C PHE A 12 2.66 13.53 -8.29
N ALA A 13 2.70 12.51 -7.44
CA ALA A 13 3.66 12.39 -6.35
C ALA A 13 4.64 11.23 -6.60
N LYS A 14 5.81 11.25 -5.96
CA LYS A 14 6.83 10.20 -6.06
C LYS A 14 6.36 8.86 -5.50
N ASN A 15 5.52 8.88 -4.46
CA ASN A 15 4.96 7.72 -3.80
C ASN A 15 3.71 8.09 -2.99
N VAL A 16 2.99 7.08 -2.53
CA VAL A 16 1.72 7.24 -1.80
C VAL A 16 1.85 8.05 -0.49
N ARG A 17 3.01 7.97 0.20
CA ARG A 17 3.23 8.79 1.41
C ARG A 17 3.36 10.28 1.10
N GLN A 18 3.90 10.63 -0.07
CA GLN A 18 3.94 12.02 -0.50
C GLN A 18 2.54 12.54 -0.85
N VAL A 19 1.66 11.70 -1.40
CA VAL A 19 0.24 12.04 -1.60
C VAL A 19 -0.42 12.40 -0.27
N LEU A 20 -0.24 11.57 0.77
CA LEU A 20 -0.74 11.86 2.12
C LEU A 20 -0.23 13.21 2.65
N ASN A 21 1.05 13.49 2.50
CA ASN A 21 1.62 14.76 2.95
C ASN A 21 0.98 15.95 2.24
N TYR A 22 0.74 15.86 0.92
CA TYR A 22 0.09 16.95 0.18
C TYR A 22 -1.34 17.20 0.63
N VAL A 23 -2.10 16.15 0.96
CA VAL A 23 -3.44 16.30 1.53
C VAL A 23 -3.35 16.93 2.93
N ALA A 24 -2.46 16.41 3.78
CA ALA A 24 -2.31 16.87 5.16
C ALA A 24 -1.85 18.34 5.27
N THR A 25 -1.05 18.83 4.32
CA THR A 25 -0.62 20.24 4.27
C THR A 25 -1.56 21.14 3.46
N GLY A 26 -2.64 20.60 2.88
CA GLY A 26 -3.57 21.37 2.05
C GLY A 26 -3.02 21.80 0.68
N ASN A 27 -1.97 21.15 0.19
CA ASN A 27 -1.44 21.42 -1.16
C ASN A 27 -2.37 20.85 -2.25
N VAL A 28 -3.20 19.87 -1.90
CA VAL A 28 -4.25 19.30 -2.76
C VAL A 28 -5.51 19.07 -1.93
N ASP A 29 -6.68 19.16 -2.57
CA ASP A 29 -7.98 18.95 -1.90
C ASP A 29 -8.25 17.48 -1.54
N ALA A 30 -7.71 16.55 -2.34
CA ALA A 30 -7.89 15.11 -2.16
C ALA A 30 -6.72 14.32 -2.75
N GLY A 31 -6.53 13.09 -2.25
CA GLY A 31 -5.52 12.17 -2.73
C GLY A 31 -6.02 10.73 -2.72
N ILE A 32 -5.53 9.92 -3.66
CA ILE A 32 -5.81 8.48 -3.73
C ILE A 32 -4.65 7.74 -3.06
N VAL A 33 -4.95 6.99 -2.01
CA VAL A 33 -3.96 6.29 -1.16
C VAL A 33 -4.51 4.94 -0.72
N TYR A 34 -3.67 4.09 -0.15
CA TYR A 34 -4.14 2.86 0.48
C TYR A 34 -4.71 3.13 1.87
N ARG A 35 -5.68 2.31 2.28
CA ARG A 35 -6.27 2.41 3.62
C ARG A 35 -5.23 2.29 4.73
N THR A 36 -4.24 1.40 4.55
CA THR A 36 -3.13 1.20 5.49
C THR A 36 -2.30 2.46 5.72
N ASP A 37 -2.17 3.34 4.72
CA ASP A 37 -1.41 4.58 4.84
C ASP A 37 -2.12 5.60 5.75
N THR A 38 -3.46 5.56 5.82
CA THR A 38 -4.23 6.48 6.67
C THR A 38 -4.10 6.19 8.16
N ASN A 39 -3.68 4.98 8.55
CA ASN A 39 -3.48 4.60 9.95
C ASN A 39 -2.31 5.33 10.60
N ALA A 40 -1.41 5.91 9.81
CA ALA A 40 -0.19 6.58 10.30
C ALA A 40 -0.39 8.07 10.65
N SER A 41 -1.55 8.68 10.31
CA SER A 41 -1.75 10.11 10.48
C SER A 41 -3.21 10.48 10.77
N ASN A 42 -3.43 11.26 11.83
CA ASN A 42 -4.74 11.85 12.13
C ASN A 42 -5.04 13.12 11.29
N ALA A 43 -4.12 13.51 10.40
CA ALA A 43 -4.24 14.74 9.61
C ALA A 43 -5.13 14.60 8.36
N VAL A 44 -5.58 13.38 8.04
CA VAL A 44 -6.42 13.11 6.87
C VAL A 44 -7.68 12.35 7.26
N LYS A 45 -8.71 12.45 6.43
CA LYS A 45 -9.97 11.73 6.60
C LYS A 45 -10.29 10.95 5.33
N ILE A 46 -10.73 9.71 5.48
CA ILE A 46 -11.28 8.92 4.37
C ILE A 46 -12.66 9.47 4.02
N VAL A 47 -12.82 9.91 2.77
CA VAL A 47 -14.10 10.43 2.24
C VAL A 47 -14.83 9.44 1.33
N ALA A 48 -14.10 8.48 0.74
CA ALA A 48 -14.63 7.42 -0.09
C ALA A 48 -13.64 6.23 -0.12
N ASN A 49 -14.17 5.03 -0.37
CA ASN A 49 -13.36 3.87 -0.75
C ASN A 49 -13.58 3.59 -2.23
N ALA A 50 -12.52 3.20 -2.94
CA ALA A 50 -12.65 2.75 -4.32
C ALA A 50 -13.46 1.44 -4.35
N PRO A 51 -14.42 1.27 -5.27
CA PRO A 51 -15.10 -0.01 -5.47
C PRO A 51 -14.12 -1.12 -5.87
N ASP A 52 -14.31 -2.34 -5.38
CA ASP A 52 -13.40 -3.47 -5.64
C ASP A 52 -13.26 -3.81 -7.14
N ASP A 53 -14.28 -3.54 -7.94
CA ASP A 53 -14.31 -3.76 -9.39
C ASP A 53 -13.72 -2.58 -10.19
N SER A 54 -13.33 -1.49 -9.53
CA SER A 54 -12.77 -0.29 -10.17
C SER A 54 -11.26 -0.36 -10.41
N HIS A 55 -10.59 -1.36 -9.83
CA HIS A 55 -9.15 -1.55 -9.95
C HIS A 55 -8.78 -3.03 -9.88
N THR A 56 -7.56 -3.36 -10.29
CA THR A 56 -7.00 -4.69 -10.04
C THR A 56 -6.77 -4.89 -8.54
N PRO A 57 -6.78 -6.13 -8.02
CA PRO A 57 -6.48 -6.40 -6.63
C PRO A 57 -5.13 -5.82 -6.20
N VAL A 58 -5.11 -5.11 -5.06
CA VAL A 58 -3.88 -4.54 -4.49
C VAL A 58 -3.14 -5.64 -3.74
N VAL A 59 -2.08 -6.17 -4.34
CA VAL A 59 -1.25 -7.26 -3.78
C VAL A 59 0.20 -6.81 -3.66
N TYR A 60 0.83 -7.11 -2.52
CA TYR A 60 2.23 -6.84 -2.25
C TYR A 60 3.04 -8.14 -2.34
N PRO A 61 3.69 -8.44 -3.48
CA PRO A 61 4.51 -9.64 -3.62
C PRO A 61 5.83 -9.49 -2.85
N ILE A 62 6.32 -10.61 -2.34
CA ILE A 62 7.67 -10.77 -1.79
C ILE A 62 8.40 -11.82 -2.62
N ALA A 63 9.70 -11.64 -2.83
CA ALA A 63 10.54 -12.59 -3.53
C ALA A 63 12.00 -12.46 -3.07
N VAL A 64 12.71 -13.59 -3.04
CA VAL A 64 14.17 -13.61 -2.86
C VAL A 64 14.86 -13.16 -4.15
N ILE A 65 15.73 -12.15 -4.03
CA ILE A 65 16.55 -11.70 -5.16
C ILE A 65 17.55 -12.79 -5.56
N LYS A 66 17.53 -13.18 -6.84
CA LYS A 66 18.36 -14.25 -7.38
C LYS A 66 19.87 -14.09 -7.09
N ASP A 67 20.36 -12.85 -7.17
CA ASP A 67 21.78 -12.52 -6.97
C ASP A 67 22.12 -12.18 -5.51
N SER A 68 21.23 -12.50 -4.56
CA SER A 68 21.48 -12.30 -3.14
C SER A 68 22.73 -13.08 -2.72
N LYS A 69 23.62 -12.43 -1.97
CA LYS A 69 24.77 -13.09 -1.33
C LYS A 69 24.38 -13.93 -0.11
N ASN A 70 23.13 -13.80 0.34
CA ASN A 70 22.59 -14.44 1.55
C ASN A 70 21.26 -15.13 1.23
N ILE A 71 21.25 -16.04 0.24
CA ILE A 71 20.02 -16.69 -0.25
C ILE A 71 19.26 -17.41 0.86
N GLU A 72 19.95 -18.18 1.69
CA GLU A 72 19.29 -18.98 2.73
C GLU A 72 18.65 -18.10 3.82
N ALA A 73 19.35 -17.05 4.27
CA ALA A 73 18.76 -16.09 5.21
C ALA A 73 17.59 -15.32 4.58
N ALA A 74 17.64 -15.01 3.28
CA ALA A 74 16.55 -14.35 2.58
C ALA A 74 15.31 -15.25 2.45
N LYS A 75 15.48 -16.55 2.19
CA LYS A 75 14.39 -17.54 2.20
C LYS A 75 13.77 -17.68 3.58
N GLN A 76 14.58 -17.74 4.63
CA GLN A 76 14.09 -17.79 6.01
C GLN A 76 13.26 -16.54 6.34
N LEU A 77 13.70 -15.36 5.90
CA LEU A 77 12.93 -14.12 6.07
C LEU A 77 11.62 -14.15 5.28
N GLU A 78 11.65 -14.61 4.03
CA GLU A 78 10.46 -14.76 3.21
C GLU A 78 9.45 -15.71 3.87
N GLU A 79 9.88 -16.88 4.34
CA GLU A 79 9.04 -17.83 5.07
C GLU A 79 8.46 -17.23 6.36
N PHE A 80 9.29 -16.49 7.11
CA PHE A 80 8.85 -15.81 8.32
C PHE A 80 7.68 -14.84 8.07
N MET A 81 7.65 -14.16 6.92
CA MET A 81 6.58 -13.20 6.59
C MET A 81 5.19 -13.87 6.47
N PHE A 82 5.12 -15.19 6.35
CA PHE A 82 3.87 -15.95 6.28
C PHE A 82 3.48 -16.65 7.60
N THR A 83 4.26 -16.50 8.67
CA THR A 83 3.93 -17.09 9.98
C THR A 83 2.80 -16.32 10.67
N PRO A 84 2.10 -16.93 11.64
CA PRO A 84 1.06 -16.24 12.41
C PRO A 84 1.54 -14.95 13.09
N GLU A 85 2.79 -14.93 13.57
CA GLU A 85 3.35 -13.75 14.23
C GLU A 85 3.50 -12.58 13.25
N ALA A 86 4.00 -12.83 12.04
CA ALA A 86 4.11 -11.80 11.01
C ALA A 86 2.74 -11.35 10.50
N LYS A 87 1.82 -12.30 10.26
CA LYS A 87 0.43 -12.02 9.86
C LYS A 87 -0.28 -11.09 10.84
N ALA A 88 -0.14 -11.32 12.15
CA ALA A 88 -0.71 -10.46 13.18
C ALA A 88 -0.18 -9.02 13.13
N VAL A 89 1.09 -8.81 12.78
CA VAL A 89 1.65 -7.47 12.58
C VAL A 89 1.03 -6.79 11.35
N PHE A 90 0.91 -7.50 10.23
CA PHE A 90 0.27 -6.97 9.02
C PHE A 90 -1.19 -6.55 9.28
N GLU A 91 -1.96 -7.41 9.93
CA GLU A 91 -3.36 -7.15 10.28
C GLU A 91 -3.52 -5.95 11.22
N LYS A 92 -2.62 -5.83 12.22
CA LYS A 92 -2.58 -4.66 13.11
C LYS A 92 -2.43 -3.34 12.35
N TYR A 93 -1.69 -3.33 11.24
CA TYR A 93 -1.53 -2.15 10.39
C TYR A 93 -2.58 -2.03 9.28
N GLY A 94 -3.56 -2.95 9.23
CA GLY A 94 -4.71 -2.90 8.34
C GLY A 94 -4.53 -3.61 7.00
N PHE A 95 -3.47 -4.43 6.86
CA PHE A 95 -3.31 -5.29 5.69
C PHE A 95 -4.21 -6.53 5.80
N ILE A 96 -4.66 -7.03 4.65
CA ILE A 96 -5.30 -8.33 4.53
C ILE A 96 -4.20 -9.33 4.20
N THR A 97 -4.04 -10.37 5.02
CA THR A 97 -3.00 -11.38 4.84
C THR A 97 -3.44 -12.41 3.79
N LEU A 98 -2.46 -12.88 3.01
CA LEU A 98 -2.66 -13.91 2.00
C LEU A 98 -1.85 -15.15 2.40
N GLU A 99 -2.32 -16.32 1.97
CA GLU A 99 -1.52 -17.53 2.08
C GLU A 99 -0.38 -17.54 1.07
N LYS A 100 0.73 -18.17 1.44
CA LYS A 100 1.87 -18.34 0.53
C LYS A 100 1.40 -19.15 -0.67
N LYS A 101 1.56 -18.60 -1.87
CA LYS A 101 1.37 -19.36 -3.11
C LYS A 101 2.67 -20.09 -3.42
N GLU A 102 2.57 -21.39 -3.70
CA GLU A 102 3.67 -22.24 -4.18
C GLU A 102 4.06 -21.91 -5.62
#